data_AF-A0A1G4ZK12-F1
#
_entry.id   AF-A0A1G4ZK12-F1
#
_cell.length_a   1.000
_cell.length_b   1.000
_cell.length_c   1.000
_cell.angle_alpha   90.00
_cell.angle_beta   90.00
_cell.angle_gamma   90.00
#
_symmetry.space_group_name_H-M   'P 1'
#
loop_
_entity.id
_entity.type
_entity.pdbx_description
1 polymer ?
#
loop_
_entity_poly.entity_id
_entity_poly.type
_entity_poly.pdbx_seq_one_letter_code
_entity_poly.pdbx_strand_id
1 'polypeptide(L)'
;MPHRHSWSRLALTATLVLTGTAYAQSDTTTYEATLERSSAICPGHSKERTTPGVRAVKVDALRVLLKNDVILCPDRRLDAEMPVVWYGAVKVLAWNPEAKGSIAVLAEKADAMTRKEEFPGATLVWKTDGSEAKGVTVPSADVRPRTTIRVIP
;
A
#
# COMPACT_ATOMS: atom_id res chain seq x y z
N MET A 1 7.91 -11.20 75.87
CA MET A 1 8.68 -10.59 74.76
C MET A 1 7.76 -10.36 73.57
N PRO A 2 7.59 -9.13 73.07
CA PRO A 2 7.01 -8.88 71.75
C PRO A 2 8.03 -8.20 70.83
N HIS A 3 8.59 -8.92 69.86
CA HIS A 3 9.34 -8.29 68.77
C HIS A 3 8.38 -7.84 67.67
N ARG A 4 8.26 -6.52 67.52
CA ARG A 4 7.76 -5.85 66.30
C ARG A 4 8.94 -5.47 65.40
N HIS A 5 8.64 -5.05 64.15
CA HIS A 5 9.58 -4.65 63.07
C HIS A 5 10.23 -5.84 62.32
N SER A 6 10.68 -5.76 61.06
CA SER A 6 10.30 -4.99 59.84
C SER A 6 11.05 -5.64 58.64
N TRP A 7 10.71 -5.53 57.35
CA TRP A 7 9.73 -4.71 56.59
C TRP A 7 9.03 -5.57 55.52
N SER A 8 7.84 -5.17 55.06
CA SER A 8 7.44 -5.44 53.67
C SER A 8 8.26 -4.55 52.72
N ARG A 9 8.96 -5.15 51.76
CA ARG A 9 9.57 -4.42 50.63
C ARG A 9 8.87 -4.81 49.32
N LEU A 10 7.77 -4.13 49.03
CA LEU A 10 7.12 -4.12 47.73
C LEU A 10 7.32 -2.73 47.10
N ALA A 11 8.07 -2.66 46.00
CA ALA A 11 8.05 -1.65 44.93
C ALA A 11 9.35 -1.80 44.11
N LEU A 12 9.40 -2.00 42.78
CA LEU A 12 8.67 -1.46 41.61
C LEU A 12 9.64 -0.59 40.78
N THR A 13 10.40 -1.21 39.88
CA THR A 13 11.22 -0.51 38.87
C THR A 13 11.32 -1.35 37.58
N ALA A 14 10.34 -1.23 36.69
CA ALA A 14 10.39 -1.80 35.34
C ALA A 14 9.46 -1.09 34.33
N THR A 15 9.39 0.24 34.35
CA THR A 15 8.77 1.03 33.27
C THR A 15 9.69 1.07 32.05
N LEU A 16 9.74 -0.05 31.31
CA LEU A 16 10.43 -0.09 30.01
C LEU A 16 9.67 0.75 28.96
N VAL A 17 10.44 1.39 28.09
CA VAL A 17 9.98 2.27 27.02
C VAL A 17 9.25 1.45 25.94
N LEU A 18 7.92 1.43 26.00
CA LEU A 18 7.05 0.70 25.07
C LEU A 18 6.67 1.48 23.79
N THR A 19 7.24 2.66 23.56
CA THR A 19 6.78 3.59 22.51
C THR A 19 7.02 3.08 21.07
N GLY A 20 7.96 2.15 20.85
CA GLY A 20 8.27 1.63 19.52
C GLY A 20 7.31 0.58 18.96
N THR A 21 6.63 -0.19 19.81
CA THR A 21 5.80 -1.33 19.36
C THR A 21 4.51 -0.87 18.68
N ALA A 22 3.92 0.23 19.13
CA ALA A 22 2.67 0.76 18.60
C ALA A 22 2.78 1.20 17.12
N TYR A 23 3.88 1.86 16.74
CA TYR A 23 4.12 2.28 15.35
C TYR A 23 4.36 1.07 14.45
N ALA A 24 5.22 0.14 14.84
CA ALA A 24 5.47 -1.08 14.08
C ALA A 24 4.20 -1.93 13.86
N GLN A 25 3.30 -1.99 14.86
CA GLN A 25 2.00 -2.64 14.73
C GLN A 25 1.09 -1.90 13.74
N SER A 26 0.96 -0.57 13.85
CA SER A 26 0.18 0.25 12.91
C SER A 26 0.70 0.15 11.46
N ASP A 27 2.02 0.15 11.30
CA ASP A 27 2.65 0.01 9.99
C ASP A 27 2.34 -1.36 9.38
N THR A 28 2.47 -2.43 10.18
CA THR A 28 2.10 -3.79 9.76
C THR A 28 0.64 -3.87 9.34
N THR A 29 -0.29 -3.34 10.14
CA THR A 29 -1.72 -3.26 9.77
C THR A 29 -1.95 -2.51 8.45
N THR A 30 -1.18 -1.44 8.19
CA THR A 30 -1.29 -0.67 6.93
C THR A 30 -0.85 -1.49 5.71
N TYR A 31 0.24 -2.25 5.82
CA TYR A 31 0.68 -3.15 4.74
C TYR A 31 -0.32 -4.28 4.49
N GLU A 32 -0.79 -4.95 5.54
CA GLU A 32 -1.74 -6.07 5.39
C GLU A 32 -3.10 -5.59 4.83
N ALA A 33 -3.64 -4.45 5.31
CA ALA A 33 -4.86 -3.86 4.74
C ALA A 33 -4.72 -3.49 3.26
N THR A 34 -3.53 -3.04 2.84
CA THR A 34 -3.24 -2.79 1.41
C THR A 34 -3.22 -4.09 0.61
N LEU A 35 -2.60 -5.15 1.12
CA LEU A 35 -2.54 -6.46 0.47
C LEU A 35 -3.92 -7.12 0.40
N GLU A 36 -4.73 -7.02 1.44
CA GLU A 36 -6.12 -7.48 1.48
C GLU A 36 -6.98 -6.76 0.43
N ARG A 37 -6.92 -5.43 0.38
CA ARG A 37 -7.62 -4.63 -0.64
C ARG A 37 -7.19 -5.01 -2.06
N SER A 38 -5.89 -5.25 -2.26
CA SER A 38 -5.34 -5.70 -3.54
C SER A 38 -5.81 -7.12 -3.90
N SER A 39 -5.90 -8.03 -2.93
CA SER A 39 -6.33 -9.42 -3.16
C SER A 39 -7.80 -9.54 -3.54
N ALA A 40 -8.66 -8.68 -2.97
CA ALA A 40 -10.07 -8.59 -3.31
C ALA A 40 -10.28 -8.05 -4.74
N ILE A 41 -9.60 -6.95 -5.10
CA ILE A 41 -9.91 -6.19 -6.33
C ILE A 41 -9.08 -6.62 -7.54
N CYS A 42 -7.78 -6.90 -7.39
CA CYS A 42 -6.88 -7.08 -8.54
C CYS A 42 -6.87 -8.56 -8.99
N PRO A 43 -7.30 -8.90 -10.23
CA PRO A 43 -7.25 -10.28 -10.73
C PRO A 43 -5.82 -10.83 -10.80
N GLY A 44 -4.85 -9.98 -11.14
CA GLY A 44 -3.42 -10.31 -11.17
C GLY A 44 -2.76 -10.54 -9.80
N HIS A 45 -3.46 -10.36 -8.68
CA HIS A 45 -2.89 -10.51 -7.33
C HIS A 45 -2.32 -11.92 -7.09
N SER A 46 -1.11 -11.97 -6.53
CA SER A 46 -0.65 -13.05 -5.65
C SER A 46 0.27 -12.46 -4.58
N LYS A 47 0.60 -13.21 -3.53
CA LYS A 47 1.51 -12.70 -2.48
C LYS A 47 2.89 -12.37 -3.07
N GLU A 48 3.38 -13.21 -3.97
CA GLU A 48 4.70 -13.11 -4.62
C GLU A 48 4.77 -11.88 -5.53
N ARG A 49 3.70 -11.61 -6.30
CA ARG A 49 3.65 -10.46 -7.23
C ARG A 49 3.34 -9.13 -6.55
N THR A 50 2.51 -9.14 -5.49
CA THR A 50 1.97 -7.91 -4.89
C THR A 50 2.86 -7.38 -3.76
N THR A 51 3.37 -8.27 -2.90
CA THR A 51 4.10 -7.87 -1.68
C THR A 51 5.33 -7.02 -1.96
N PRO A 52 6.19 -7.32 -2.97
CA PRO A 52 7.36 -6.49 -3.25
C PRO A 52 7.00 -5.05 -3.66
N GLY A 53 5.95 -4.87 -4.46
CA GLY A 53 5.46 -3.56 -4.87
C GLY A 53 4.87 -2.76 -3.70
N VAL A 54 3.98 -3.40 -2.92
CA VAL A 54 3.36 -2.77 -1.74
C VAL A 54 4.39 -2.40 -0.67
N ARG A 55 5.37 -3.26 -0.40
CA ARG A 55 6.44 -3.01 0.60
C ARG A 55 7.48 -1.98 0.15
N ALA A 56 7.54 -1.63 -1.13
CA ALA A 56 8.40 -0.56 -1.64
C ALA A 56 7.77 0.84 -1.49
N VAL A 57 6.44 0.92 -1.40
CA VAL A 57 5.73 2.18 -1.12
C VAL A 57 5.86 2.48 0.38
N LYS A 58 6.19 3.73 0.72
CA LYS A 58 6.31 4.17 2.12
C LYS A 58 4.98 4.01 2.84
N VAL A 59 5.03 3.61 4.12
CA VAL A 59 3.83 3.33 4.91
C VAL A 59 2.88 4.54 5.02
N ASP A 60 3.39 5.76 5.13
CA ASP A 60 2.53 6.96 5.16
C ASP A 60 1.88 7.25 3.82
N ALA A 61 2.57 6.96 2.70
CA ALA A 61 1.96 6.99 1.38
C ALA A 61 0.85 5.93 1.29
N LEU A 62 1.07 4.70 1.77
CA LEU A 62 0.02 3.67 1.84
C LEU A 62 -1.20 4.10 2.66
N ARG A 63 -1.01 4.78 3.80
CA ARG A 63 -2.11 5.38 4.59
C ARG A 63 -2.94 6.36 3.76
N VAL A 64 -2.27 7.26 3.01
CA VAL A 64 -2.94 8.24 2.13
C VAL A 64 -3.64 7.55 0.95
N LEU A 65 -3.04 6.51 0.34
CA LEU A 65 -3.66 5.72 -0.73
C LEU A 65 -4.93 5.02 -0.24
N LEU A 66 -4.87 4.34 0.92
CA LEU A 66 -6.03 3.67 1.53
C LEU A 66 -7.15 4.68 1.86
N LYS A 67 -6.82 5.81 2.49
CA LYS A 67 -7.74 6.93 2.79
C LYS A 67 -8.44 7.45 1.53
N ASN A 68 -7.72 7.52 0.41
CA ASN A 68 -8.22 8.04 -0.87
C ASN A 68 -8.82 6.97 -1.81
N ASP A 69 -9.05 5.75 -1.30
CA ASP A 69 -9.58 4.61 -2.04
C ASP A 69 -8.71 4.08 -3.20
N VAL A 70 -7.42 4.44 -3.25
CA VAL A 70 -6.49 3.94 -4.26
C VAL A 70 -6.15 2.48 -4.03
N ILE A 71 -6.08 1.71 -5.12
CA ILE A 71 -5.77 0.29 -5.13
C ILE A 71 -4.43 0.09 -5.86
N LEU A 72 -3.54 -0.72 -5.29
CA LEU A 72 -2.29 -1.12 -5.92
C LEU A 72 -2.47 -2.48 -6.61
N CYS A 73 -2.37 -2.55 -7.94
CA CYS A 73 -2.57 -3.81 -8.68
C CYS A 73 -1.34 -4.26 -9.49
N PRO A 74 -0.81 -5.49 -9.28
CA PRO A 74 0.13 -6.07 -10.22
C PRO A 74 -0.61 -6.47 -11.51
N ASP A 75 -0.15 -5.96 -12.66
CA ASP A 75 -0.71 -6.22 -13.98
C ASP A 75 0.42 -6.56 -14.97
N ARG A 76 0.55 -7.85 -15.28
CA ARG A 76 1.54 -8.40 -16.22
C ARG A 76 1.26 -8.06 -17.70
N ARG A 77 0.11 -7.46 -18.02
CA ARG A 77 -0.25 -7.07 -19.39
C ARG A 77 0.34 -5.70 -19.75
N LEU A 78 0.82 -4.95 -18.76
CA LEU A 78 1.54 -3.69 -18.98
C LEU A 78 2.90 -3.97 -19.62
N ASP A 79 3.26 -3.17 -20.61
CA ASP A 79 4.50 -3.33 -21.37
C ASP A 79 5.76 -3.12 -20.50
N ALA A 80 6.87 -3.75 -20.86
CA ALA A 80 8.12 -3.64 -20.12
C ALA A 80 8.76 -2.23 -20.20
N GLU A 81 8.53 -1.48 -21.29
CA GLU A 81 8.97 -0.09 -21.45
C GLU A 81 8.05 0.90 -20.74
N MET A 82 6.78 0.55 -20.52
CA MET A 82 5.75 1.36 -19.86
C MET A 82 5.14 0.63 -18.64
N PRO A 83 5.94 0.27 -17.63
CA PRO A 83 5.56 -0.76 -16.68
C PRO A 83 4.72 -0.25 -15.51
N VAL A 84 4.36 1.04 -15.46
CA VAL A 84 3.52 1.62 -14.39
C VAL A 84 2.45 2.51 -15.01
N VAL A 85 1.19 2.29 -14.61
CA VAL A 85 0.02 3.02 -15.11
C VAL A 85 -0.88 3.43 -13.95
N TRP A 86 -1.29 4.69 -13.94
CA TRP A 86 -2.38 5.18 -13.11
C TRP A 86 -3.67 5.24 -13.94
N TYR A 87 -4.70 4.53 -13.49
CA TYR A 87 -6.04 4.53 -14.08
C TYR A 87 -6.97 5.40 -13.23
N GLY A 88 -6.94 6.72 -13.45
CA GLY A 88 -7.61 7.70 -12.61
C GLY A 88 -9.11 7.47 -12.38
N ALA A 89 -9.85 7.14 -13.43
CA ALA A 89 -11.30 6.90 -13.36
C ALA A 89 -11.72 5.78 -12.39
N VAL A 90 -10.84 4.82 -12.10
CA VAL A 90 -11.09 3.69 -11.17
C VAL A 90 -10.14 3.67 -9.97
N LYS A 91 -9.30 4.71 -9.80
CA LYS A 91 -8.30 4.85 -8.74
C LYS A 91 -7.37 3.65 -8.58
N VAL A 92 -6.84 3.12 -9.68
CA VAL A 92 -5.87 2.01 -9.64
C VAL A 92 -4.50 2.52 -10.06
N LEU A 93 -3.48 2.29 -9.22
CA LEU A 93 -2.08 2.41 -9.60
C LEU A 93 -1.55 1.00 -9.85
N ALA A 94 -1.35 0.66 -11.12
CA ALA A 94 -0.93 -0.65 -11.58
C ALA A 94 0.55 -0.67 -11.98
N TRP A 95 1.20 -1.83 -11.82
CA TRP A 95 2.56 -2.04 -12.30
C TRP A 95 2.78 -3.45 -12.85
N ASN A 96 3.70 -3.62 -13.80
CA ASN A 96 4.17 -4.95 -14.21
C ASN A 96 5.21 -5.46 -13.19
N PRO A 97 4.92 -6.49 -12.38
CA PRO A 97 5.85 -7.01 -11.38
C PRO A 97 7.08 -7.72 -11.98
N GLU A 98 7.06 -8.04 -13.28
CA GLU A 98 8.14 -8.74 -14.00
C GLU A 98 9.05 -7.77 -14.77
N ALA A 99 8.64 -6.51 -14.95
CA ALA A 99 9.43 -5.49 -15.63
C ALA A 99 10.50 -4.88 -14.69
N LYS A 100 11.76 -4.88 -15.15
CA LYS A 100 12.90 -4.34 -14.38
C LYS A 100 12.69 -2.85 -14.07
N GLY A 101 12.77 -2.47 -12.79
CA GLY A 101 12.63 -1.09 -12.32
C GLY A 101 11.20 -0.64 -12.04
N SER A 102 10.18 -1.42 -12.42
CA SER A 102 8.76 -1.05 -12.24
C SER A 102 8.39 -0.72 -10.80
N ILE A 103 8.91 -1.49 -9.83
CA ILE A 103 8.67 -1.30 -8.39
C ILE A 103 9.25 0.04 -7.89
N ALA A 104 10.38 0.48 -8.44
CA ALA A 104 10.97 1.77 -8.08
C ALA A 104 10.12 2.93 -8.61
N VAL A 105 9.68 2.84 -9.87
CA VAL A 105 8.76 3.82 -10.48
C VAL A 105 7.42 3.85 -9.75
N LEU A 106 6.85 2.68 -9.40
CA LEU A 106 5.64 2.55 -8.59
C LEU A 106 5.76 3.32 -7.27
N ALA A 107 6.85 3.08 -6.52
CA ALA A 107 7.10 3.72 -5.24
C ALA A 107 7.30 5.24 -5.38
N GLU A 108 8.03 5.67 -6.41
CA GLU A 108 8.24 7.08 -6.72
C GLU A 108 6.92 7.81 -7.04
N LYS A 109 6.08 7.25 -7.93
CA LYS A 109 4.81 7.89 -8.31
C LYS A 109 3.78 7.84 -7.19
N ALA A 110 3.75 6.77 -6.39
CA ALA A 110 2.95 6.73 -5.17
C ALA A 110 3.37 7.83 -4.16
N ASP A 111 4.67 8.01 -3.91
CA ASP A 111 5.19 9.11 -3.05
C ASP A 111 4.83 10.49 -3.62
N ALA A 112 4.99 10.69 -4.93
CA ALA A 112 4.69 11.97 -5.59
C ALA A 112 3.19 12.35 -5.54
N MET A 113 2.29 11.39 -5.81
CA MET A 113 0.84 11.61 -5.76
C MET A 113 0.36 11.86 -4.33
N THR A 114 0.81 11.05 -3.37
CA THR A 114 0.38 11.13 -1.97
C THR A 114 0.88 12.39 -1.25
N ARG A 115 2.08 12.90 -1.57
CA ARG A 115 2.59 14.16 -1.01
C ARG A 115 1.74 15.39 -1.35
N LYS A 116 1.03 15.35 -2.48
CA LYS A 116 0.14 16.43 -2.91
C LYS A 116 -1.34 16.13 -2.65
N GLU A 117 -1.66 14.90 -2.23
CA GLU A 117 -3.00 14.28 -2.30
C GLU A 117 -3.68 14.48 -3.68
N GLU A 118 -2.89 14.53 -4.77
CA GLU A 118 -3.37 14.72 -6.15
C GLU A 118 -3.63 13.37 -6.84
N PHE A 119 -4.91 13.07 -7.08
CA PHE A 119 -5.38 11.84 -7.73
C PHE A 119 -6.16 12.18 -9.02
N PRO A 120 -5.50 12.49 -10.14
CA PRO A 120 -6.16 12.98 -11.35
C PRO A 120 -7.08 11.91 -11.96
N GLY A 121 -8.22 12.32 -12.53
CA GLY A 121 -9.16 11.38 -13.17
C GLY A 121 -8.66 10.77 -14.48
N ALA A 122 -7.63 11.37 -15.10
CA ALA A 122 -7.03 10.90 -16.34
C ALA A 122 -6.15 9.65 -16.14
N THR A 123 -5.95 8.87 -17.20
CA THR A 123 -4.93 7.83 -17.24
C THR A 123 -3.55 8.46 -17.40
N LEU A 124 -2.57 8.07 -16.57
CA LEU A 124 -1.17 8.45 -16.72
C LEU A 124 -0.32 7.18 -16.89
N VAL A 125 0.70 7.23 -17.74
CA VAL A 125 1.56 6.09 -18.07
C VAL A 125 3.01 6.51 -17.85
N TRP A 126 3.80 5.67 -17.18
CA TRP A 126 5.20 5.95 -16.92
C TRP A 126 6.11 4.84 -17.43
N LYS A 127 7.28 5.27 -17.92
CA LYS A 127 8.34 4.39 -18.38
C LYS A 127 9.22 3.89 -17.24
N THR A 128 10.12 2.96 -17.55
CA THR A 128 11.14 2.43 -16.62
C THR A 128 12.08 3.50 -16.04
N ASP A 129 12.26 4.63 -16.74
CA ASP A 129 13.04 5.78 -16.28
C ASP A 129 12.23 6.79 -15.45
N GLY A 130 10.95 6.50 -15.18
CA GLY A 130 10.03 7.38 -14.47
C GLY A 130 9.46 8.54 -15.31
N SER A 131 9.85 8.70 -16.57
CA SER A 131 9.25 9.69 -17.47
C SER A 131 7.82 9.32 -17.87
N GLU A 132 6.98 10.32 -18.13
CA GLU A 132 5.60 10.12 -18.59
C GLU A 132 5.57 9.78 -20.09
N ALA A 133 4.89 8.69 -20.45
CA ALA A 133 4.63 8.32 -21.83
C ALA A 133 3.33 8.99 -22.32
N LYS A 134 3.40 9.67 -23.48
CA LYS A 134 2.28 10.42 -24.07
C LYS A 134 1.90 9.83 -25.43
N GLY A 135 0.60 9.85 -25.74
CA GLY A 135 0.07 9.32 -27.01
C GLY A 135 0.17 7.79 -27.13
N VAL A 136 0.28 7.09 -26.00
CA VAL A 136 0.41 5.63 -25.95
C VAL A 136 -0.90 4.95 -25.56
N THR A 137 -1.11 3.74 -26.06
CA THR A 137 -2.24 2.87 -25.68
C THR A 137 -1.77 1.84 -24.67
N VAL A 138 -2.54 1.66 -23.60
CA VAL A 138 -2.33 0.64 -22.57
C VAL A 138 -3.58 -0.24 -22.43
N PRO A 139 -3.49 -1.45 -21.87
CA PRO A 139 -4.66 -2.24 -21.50
C PRO A 139 -5.64 -1.44 -20.65
N SER A 140 -6.94 -1.77 -20.70
CA SER A 140 -7.90 -1.25 -19.72
C SER A 140 -7.59 -1.78 -18.33
N ALA A 141 -7.89 -0.99 -17.30
CA ALA A 141 -7.75 -1.40 -15.90
C ALA A 141 -8.51 -2.72 -15.64
N ASP A 142 -7.77 -3.76 -15.22
CA ASP A 142 -8.37 -5.04 -14.85
C ASP A 142 -8.66 -5.06 -13.36
N VAL A 143 -9.93 -4.81 -13.02
CA VAL A 143 -10.45 -4.80 -11.64
C VAL A 143 -11.67 -5.67 -11.55
N ARG A 144 -11.74 -6.51 -10.51
CA ARG A 144 -12.97 -7.22 -10.19
C ARG A 144 -14.05 -6.20 -9.79
N PRO A 145 -15.29 -6.33 -10.29
CA PRO A 145 -16.39 -5.52 -9.80
C PRO A 145 -16.55 -5.77 -8.30
N ARG A 146 -16.70 -4.70 -7.51
CA ARG A 146 -17.05 -4.84 -6.09
C ARG A 146 -18.47 -5.41 -6.00
N THR A 147 -18.59 -6.65 -5.54
CA THR A 147 -19.88 -7.26 -5.23
C THR A 147 -20.49 -6.58 -4.00
N THR A 148 -21.21 -5.48 -4.23
CA THR A 148 -22.06 -4.88 -3.20
C THR A 148 -23.26 -5.81 -2.98
N ILE A 149 -23.18 -6.69 -1.99
CA ILE A 149 -24.35 -7.44 -1.52
C ILE A 149 -25.31 -6.42 -0.90
N ARG A 150 -26.35 -6.07 -1.65
CA ARG A 150 -27.46 -5.26 -1.14
C ARG A 150 -28.29 -6.12 -0.21
N VAL A 151 -28.02 -6.04 1.09
CA VAL A 151 -28.95 -6.52 2.10
C VAL A 151 -30.21 -5.66 1.99
N ILE A 152 -31.30 -6.27 1.52
CA ILE A 152 -32.63 -5.64 1.52
C ILE A 152 -33.19 -5.84 2.94
N PRO A 153 -33.69 -4.78 3.60
CA PRO A 153 -34.30 -4.89 4.93
C PRO A 153 -35.62 -5.66 4.92
#